data_AF-A0A0S8A4B3-F1
#
_entry.id   AF-A0A0S8A4B3-F1
#
_cell.length_a   1.000
_cell.length_b   1.000
_cell.length_c   1.000
_cell.angle_alpha   90.00
_cell.angle_beta   90.00
_cell.angle_gamma   90.00
#
_symmetry.space_group_name_H-M   'P 1'
#
loop_
_entity.id
_entity.type
_entity.pdbx_description
1 polymer ?
#
loop_
_entity_poly.entity_id
_entity_poly.type
_entity_poly.pdbx_seq_one_letter_code
_entity_poly.pdbx_strand_id
1 'polypeptide(L)' 'MRKIIDSSGHSWQVEVISRAKTSAYLNPKVSQPIVQFTCVGRRLPHRYASLGPGRADSIDDTADSDLLRVFERARPL' A
#
# COMPACT_ATOMS: atom_id res chain seq x y z
N MET A 1 -3.53 7.72 7.16
CA MET A 1 -2.83 8.18 5.93
C MET A 1 -1.38 8.39 6.27
N ARG A 2 -0.44 7.86 5.48
CA ARG A 2 0.98 7.81 5.86
C ARG A 2 1.87 8.31 4.72
N LYS A 3 3.07 8.83 5.05
CA LYS A 3 4.05 9.28 4.06
C LYS A 3 5.28 8.38 4.11
N ILE A 4 5.79 7.99 2.95
CA ILE A 4 7.06 7.26 2.80
C ILE A 4 7.96 8.00 1.82
N ILE A 5 9.26 7.75 1.89
CA ILE A 5 10.25 8.31 0.96
C ILE A 5 10.90 7.15 0.22
N ASP A 6 10.85 7.19 -1.12
CA ASP A 6 11.45 6.14 -1.94
C ASP A 6 12.98 6.25 -2.02
N SER A 7 13.61 5.23 -2.59
CA SER A 7 15.06 5.17 -2.86
C SER A 7 15.58 6.33 -3.74
N SER A 8 14.70 6.99 -4.47
CA SER A 8 15.00 8.13 -5.35
C SER A 8 14.76 9.49 -4.68
N GLY A 9 14.39 9.51 -3.40
CA GLY A 9 14.11 10.72 -2.62
C GLY A 9 12.72 11.32 -2.85
N HIS A 10 11.81 10.63 -3.55
CA HIS A 10 10.45 11.12 -3.73
C HIS A 10 9.58 10.80 -2.52
N SER A 11 8.74 11.76 -2.12
CA SER A 11 7.75 11.56 -1.07
C SER A 11 6.45 11.01 -1.66
N TRP A 12 5.97 9.91 -1.10
CA TRP A 12 4.74 9.25 -1.48
C TRP A 12 3.76 9.26 -0.32
N GLN A 13 2.54 9.76 -0.56
CA GLN A 13 1.41 9.60 0.33
C GLN A 13 0.73 8.26 0.05
N VAL A 14 0.50 7.50 1.11
CA VAL A 14 -0.06 6.15 1.06
C VAL A 14 -1.40 6.13 1.78
N GLU A 15 -2.40 5.56 1.10
CA GLU A 15 -3.77 5.47 1.58
C GLU A 15 -4.37 4.09 1.26
N VAL A 16 -5.15 3.54 2.19
CA VAL A 16 -5.93 2.32 1.94
C VAL A 16 -7.21 2.70 1.22
N ILE A 17 -7.30 2.37 -0.07
CA ILE A 17 -8.46 2.71 -0.91
C ILE A 17 -9.52 1.62 -0.97
N SER A 18 -9.12 0.38 -0.67
CA SER A 18 -10.03 -0.75 -0.56
C SER A 18 -9.66 -1.53 0.68
N ARG A 19 -10.60 -1.58 1.62
CA ARG A 19 -10.52 -2.48 2.77
C ARG A 19 -11.12 -3.80 2.34
N ALA A 20 -10.41 -4.88 2.63
CA ALA A 20 -10.98 -6.21 2.54
C ALA A 20 -12.12 -6.29 3.57
N LYS A 21 -13.37 -6.02 3.16
CA LYS A 21 -14.54 -6.36 4.00
C LYS A 21 -14.65 -7.88 4.00
N THR A 22 -13.92 -8.53 4.87
CA THR A 22 -14.04 -9.97 5.10
C THR A 22 -15.35 -10.22 5.83
N SER A 23 -16.36 -10.66 5.10
CA SER A 23 -17.28 -11.64 5.69
C SER A 23 -16.42 -12.82 6.14
N ALA A 24 -16.61 -13.34 7.36
CA ALA A 24 -15.74 -14.33 8.00
C ALA A 24 -15.51 -15.62 7.17
N TYR A 25 -16.30 -15.80 6.10
CA TYR A 25 -16.28 -16.92 5.17
C TYR A 25 -15.30 -16.76 3.98
N LEU A 26 -14.74 -15.57 3.75
CA LEU A 26 -13.80 -15.36 2.64
C LEU A 26 -12.36 -15.66 3.07
N ASN A 27 -11.70 -16.52 2.30
CA ASN A 27 -10.32 -16.89 2.51
C ASN A 27 -9.41 -15.63 2.53
N PRO A 28 -8.57 -15.42 3.55
CA PRO A 28 -7.69 -14.26 3.66
C PRO A 28 -6.62 -14.17 2.55
N LYS A 29 -6.46 -15.21 1.73
CA LYS A 29 -5.68 -15.15 0.49
C LYS A 29 -6.41 -14.42 -0.65
N VAL A 30 -7.74 -14.32 -0.60
CA VAL A 30 -8.59 -13.78 -1.68
C VAL A 30 -8.93 -12.31 -1.45
N SER A 31 -9.04 -11.88 -0.18
CA SER A 31 -9.38 -10.51 0.18
C SER A 31 -8.20 -9.85 0.88
N GLN A 32 -7.49 -8.97 0.17
CA GLN A 32 -6.35 -8.23 0.72
C GLN A 32 -6.62 -6.72 0.60
N PRO A 33 -6.26 -5.92 1.62
CA PRO A 33 -6.34 -4.47 1.52
C PRO A 33 -5.49 -3.95 0.36
N ILE A 34 -6.05 -3.03 -0.41
CA ILE A 34 -5.36 -2.34 -1.51
C ILE A 34 -4.97 -0.95 -1.02
N VAL A 35 -3.69 -0.65 -1.18
CA VAL A 35 -3.12 0.68 -0.93
C VAL A 35 -2.84 1.41 -2.24
N GLN A 36 -3.10 2.70 -2.24
CA GLN A 36 -2.72 3.65 -3.27
C GLN A 36 -1.53 4.48 -2.80
N PHE A 37 -0.55 4.64 -3.67
CA PHE A 37 0.60 5.53 -3.51
C PHE A 37 0.44 6.72 -4.46
N THR A 38 0.48 7.91 -3.89
CA THR A 38 0.38 9.19 -4.62
C THR A 38 1.63 9.99 -4.36
N CYS A 39 2.37 10.35 -5.41
CA CYS A 39 3.57 11.16 -5.25
C CYS A 39 3.19 12.58 -4.84
N VAL A 40 3.83 13.10 -3.80
CA VAL A 40 3.64 14.47 -3.32
C VAL A 40 4.61 15.39 -4.04
N GLY A 41 4.13 16.51 -4.55
CA GLY A 41 4.96 17.53 -5.21
C GLY A 41 5.40 17.22 -6.64
N ARG A 42 5.01 16.06 -7.20
CA ARG A 42 5.24 15.71 -8.62
C ARG A 42 4.01 15.02 -9.20
N ARG A 43 3.73 15.27 -10.47
CA ARG A 43 2.64 14.63 -11.22
C ARG A 43 3.10 13.28 -11.77
N LEU A 44 3.25 12.30 -10.88
CA LEU A 44 3.52 10.90 -11.23
C LEU A 44 2.22 10.08 -11.21
N PRO A 45 2.13 8.99 -11.99
CA PRO A 45 0.98 8.10 -11.94
C PRO A 45 0.82 7.51 -10.55
N HIS A 46 -0.44 7.34 -10.13
CA HIS A 46 -0.77 6.59 -8.92
C HIS A 46 -0.29 5.15 -9.06
N ARG A 47 0.19 4.58 -7.95
CA ARG A 47 0.57 3.17 -7.89
C ARG A 47 -0.35 2.46 -6.92
N TYR A 48 -0.68 1.22 -7.22
CA TYR A 48 -1.58 0.41 -6.43
C TYR A 48 -0.90 -0.90 -6.08
N ALA A 49 -1.08 -1.36 -4.84
CA ALA A 49 -0.52 -2.62 -4.40
C ALA A 49 -1.37 -3.22 -3.29
N SER A 50 -1.31 -4.55 -3.12
CA SER A 50 -1.89 -5.19 -1.95
C SER A 50 -0.90 -5.20 -0.78
N LEU A 51 -1.39 -5.05 0.45
CA LEU A 51 -0.56 -5.16 1.65
C LEU A 51 -0.12 -6.60 1.97
N GLY A 52 -0.68 -7.59 1.27
CA GLY A 52 -0.40 -9.00 1.49
C GLY A 52 -1.25 -9.62 2.62
N PRO A 53 -1.24 -10.95 2.75
CA PRO A 53 -2.08 -11.67 3.69
C PRO A 53 -1.61 -11.44 5.14
N GLY A 54 -2.57 -11.30 6.07
CA GLY A 54 -2.29 -11.18 7.51
C GLY A 54 -1.81 -9.82 7.98
N ARG A 55 -1.77 -8.80 7.10
CA ARG A 55 -1.54 -7.42 7.51
C ARG A 55 -2.86 -6.75 7.83
N ALA A 56 -2.88 -6.04 8.96
CA ALA A 56 -4.06 -5.37 9.47
C ALA A 56 -4.71 -4.48 8.40
N ASP A 57 -6.02 -4.31 8.50
CA ASP A 57 -6.82 -3.40 7.65
C ASP A 57 -6.39 -1.92 7.76
N SER A 58 -5.37 -1.63 8.57
CA SER A 58 -4.81 -0.32 8.84
C SER A 58 -3.36 -0.20 8.36
N ILE A 59 -3.10 0.89 7.63
CA ILE A 59 -1.75 1.29 7.25
C ILE A 59 -0.92 1.80 8.42
N ASP A 60 -1.58 2.19 9.51
CA ASP A 60 -0.91 2.79 10.67
C ASP A 60 -0.07 1.74 11.43
N ASP A 61 -0.48 0.48 11.39
CA ASP A 61 0.24 -0.64 12.02
C ASP A 61 1.32 -1.26 11.11
N THR A 62 1.42 -0.83 9.85
CA THR A 62 2.38 -1.39 8.89
C THR A 62 3.71 -0.64 8.96
N ALA A 63 4.83 -1.35 9.12
CA ALA A 63 6.16 -0.74 9.13
C ALA A 63 6.50 -0.02 7.81
N ASP A 64 7.26 1.08 7.86
CA ASP A 64 7.65 1.82 6.65
C ASP A 64 8.48 0.97 5.68
N SER A 65 9.35 0.11 6.20
CA SER A 65 10.15 -0.85 5.41
C SER A 65 9.27 -1.81 4.61
N ASP A 66 8.12 -2.17 5.16
CA ASP A 66 7.14 -3.05 4.55
C ASP A 66 6.34 -2.34 3.46
N LEU A 67 5.96 -1.08 3.69
CA LEU A 67 5.33 -0.23 2.67
C LEU A 67 6.27 0.04 1.50
N LEU A 68 7.56 0.26 1.78
CA LEU A 68 8.59 0.43 0.74
C LEU A 68 8.76 -0.85 -0.09
N ARG A 69 8.80 -2.03 0.53
CA ARG A 69 8.84 -3.30 -0.21
C ARG A 69 7.64 -3.49 -1.12
N VAL A 70 6.45 -3.14 -0.63
CA VAL A 70 5.21 -3.21 -1.42
C VAL A 70 5.26 -2.21 -2.58
N PHE A 71 5.75 -0.99 -2.34
CA PHE A 71 5.91 0.03 -3.36
C PHE A 71 6.92 -0.37 -4.46
N GLU A 72 8.07 -0.92 -4.10
CA GLU A 72 9.09 -1.38 -5.06
C GLU A 72 8.56 -2.53 -5.92
N ARG A 73 7.71 -3.41 -5.38
CA ARG A 73 7.02 -4.45 -6.17
C ARG A 73 5.98 -3.89 -7.15
N ALA A 74 5.42 -2.73 -6.86
CA ALA A 74 4.43 -2.07 -7.71
C ALA A 74 5.06 -1.18 -8.80
N ARG A 75 6.40 -1.15 -8.91
CA ARG A 75 7.10 -0.50 -10.03
C ARG A 75 6.93 -1.35 -11.29
N PRO A 76 6.38 -0.81 -12.39
CA PRO A 76 6.49 -1.47 -13.68
C PRO A 76 7.97 -1.58 -14.06
N LEU A 77 8.35 -2.74 -14.60
CA LEU A 77 9.68 -3.01 -15.19
C LEU A 77 10.00 -1.99 -16.30
#